data_AF-A0A975TJ37-F1
#
_entry.id   AF-A0A975TJ37-F1
#
_cell.length_a   1.000
_cell.length_b   1.000
_cell.length_c   1.000
_cell.angle_alpha   90.00
_cell.angle_beta   90.00
_cell.angle_gamma   90.00
#
_symmetry.space_group_name_H-M   'P 1'
#
loop_
_entity.id
_entity.type
_entity.pdbx_description
1 polymer ?
#
loop_
_entity_poly.entity_id
_entity_poly.type
_entity_poly.pdbx_seq_one_letter_code
_entity_poly.pdbx_strand_id
1 'polypeptide(L)'
;MTDQVIAPPAAAEAKPAPAPEAAPVPEAAAVSEAAAVPAPVPQVPEVPQTPEAVPPAPQSLQALQAPRPPRRVLRAVARWAAAVVVFAGLGSGVAFGISGMERGDVPGLATQDDGRWTYPRLSLPALPAGSPRPFTDANEAEIHHADLRALLLPAPAGATVDKKLPGGWTGVDRYLAEYAPVERAALKAALRDYVVRHVAARGWTMPDGTSTRVYLLQFQSTAYAVEFQYSDIGNVLTAGTPLAAAPTTELDEGWAEEDLVQDTTARAYVEPKPYGDSQVRQAYVLAGDTVALIVQEKKGGAAAVPFHQTLILQSQLLG
;
A
#
# COMPACT_ATOMS: atom_id res chain seq x y z
N MET A 1 -56.66 10.45 -38.40
CA MET A 1 -57.56 10.99 -37.34
C MET A 1 -57.77 9.84 -36.38
N THR A 2 -57.02 9.71 -35.29
CA THR A 2 -56.82 10.71 -34.23
C THR A 2 -55.44 10.51 -33.59
N ASP A 3 -54.65 11.59 -33.54
CA ASP A 3 -53.48 11.72 -32.68
C ASP A 3 -53.92 11.78 -31.22
N GLN A 4 -53.27 11.00 -30.35
CA GLN A 4 -53.39 11.15 -28.91
C GLN A 4 -52.00 11.49 -28.35
N VAL A 5 -51.77 12.80 -28.22
CA VAL A 5 -50.61 13.39 -27.57
C VAL A 5 -50.74 13.15 -26.05
N ILE A 6 -49.82 12.37 -25.49
CA ILE A 6 -49.67 12.21 -24.04
C ILE A 6 -48.79 13.36 -23.54
N ALA A 7 -49.38 14.27 -22.77
CA ALA A 7 -48.67 15.33 -22.07
C ALA A 7 -47.86 14.77 -20.89
N PRO A 8 -46.65 15.28 -20.61
CA PRO A 8 -45.90 14.90 -19.43
C PRO A 8 -46.52 15.53 -18.15
N PRO A 9 -46.45 14.85 -16.99
CA PRO A 9 -46.90 15.41 -15.73
C PRO A 9 -45.99 16.56 -15.26
N ALA A 10 -46.63 17.57 -14.66
CA ALA A 10 -46.02 18.78 -14.13
C ALA A 10 -44.99 18.48 -13.03
N ALA A 11 -43.83 19.14 -13.13
CA ALA A 11 -42.80 19.15 -12.10
C ALA A 11 -43.33 19.86 -10.85
N ALA A 12 -43.33 19.15 -9.71
CA ALA A 12 -43.53 19.76 -8.41
C ALA A 12 -42.25 20.52 -8.02
N GLU A 13 -42.38 21.83 -7.81
CA GLU A 13 -41.34 22.70 -7.25
C GLU A 13 -40.93 22.22 -5.86
N ALA A 14 -39.72 21.67 -5.73
CA ALA A 14 -39.09 21.43 -4.45
C ALA A 14 -38.51 22.76 -3.92
N LYS A 15 -38.97 23.18 -2.73
CA LYS A 15 -38.39 24.29 -1.96
C LYS A 15 -36.89 24.05 -1.69
N PRO A 16 -36.02 25.08 -1.75
CA PRO A 16 -34.62 24.94 -1.38
C PRO A 16 -34.48 24.65 0.11
N ALA A 17 -33.71 23.63 0.45
CA ALA A 17 -33.26 23.35 1.81
C ALA A 17 -32.23 24.42 2.26
N PRO A 18 -32.19 24.79 3.55
CA PRO A 18 -31.25 25.76 4.08
C PRO A 18 -29.81 25.21 4.08
N ALA A 19 -28.86 26.11 3.82
CA ALA A 19 -27.43 25.84 3.76
C ALA A 19 -26.88 25.27 5.08
N PRO A 20 -25.90 24.34 5.04
CA PRO A 20 -25.26 23.85 6.24
C PRO A 20 -24.35 24.92 6.85
N GLU A 21 -24.63 25.19 8.12
CA GLU A 21 -23.93 26.06 9.06
C GLU A 21 -22.47 25.61 9.25
N ALA A 22 -21.54 26.55 9.09
CA ALA A 22 -20.11 26.31 9.21
C ALA A 22 -19.73 25.96 10.66
N ALA A 23 -19.19 24.77 10.87
CA ALA A 23 -18.62 24.36 12.14
C ALA A 23 -17.29 25.11 12.41
N PRO A 24 -17.06 25.61 13.65
CA PRO A 24 -15.87 26.37 13.99
C PRO A 24 -14.64 25.47 14.17
N VAL A 25 -13.50 25.98 13.70
CA VAL A 25 -12.14 25.44 13.89
C VAL A 25 -11.78 25.45 15.37
N PRO A 26 -11.22 24.37 15.96
CA PRO A 26 -10.71 24.44 17.32
C PRO A 26 -9.35 25.13 17.36
N GLU A 27 -9.36 26.19 18.15
CA GLU A 27 -8.29 27.08 18.57
C GLU A 27 -7.19 26.33 19.35
N ALA A 28 -5.94 26.58 19.00
CA ALA A 28 -4.75 26.03 19.65
C ALA A 28 -4.63 26.58 21.07
N ALA A 29 -4.77 25.70 22.06
CA ALA A 29 -4.52 26.02 23.46
C ALA A 29 -3.01 26.18 23.72
N ALA A 30 -2.58 27.41 23.95
CA ALA A 30 -1.31 27.75 24.56
C ALA A 30 -1.57 28.13 26.03
N VAL A 31 -1.09 27.31 26.98
CA VAL A 31 -0.83 27.73 28.37
C VAL A 31 0.29 26.82 28.92
N SER A 32 1.45 27.37 29.27
CA SER A 32 1.82 27.51 30.69
C SER A 32 3.20 28.14 30.86
N GLU A 33 3.16 29.25 31.60
CA GLU A 33 4.24 30.03 32.18
C GLU A 33 4.65 29.42 33.53
N ALA A 34 5.95 29.32 33.83
CA ALA A 34 6.47 29.43 35.20
C ALA A 34 7.98 29.65 35.22
N ALA A 35 8.37 30.83 35.70
CA ALA A 35 9.72 31.29 35.95
C ALA A 35 10.38 30.64 37.18
N ALA A 36 11.72 30.61 37.22
CA ALA A 36 12.54 31.20 38.30
C ALA A 36 14.05 30.92 38.14
N VAL A 37 14.82 32.01 38.16
CA VAL A 37 16.28 32.13 38.41
C VAL A 37 16.36 32.68 39.86
N PRO A 38 17.31 32.31 40.77
CA PRO A 38 18.72 32.70 40.63
C PRO A 38 19.81 31.85 41.34
N ALA A 39 21.05 32.17 40.97
CA ALA A 39 22.31 31.79 41.63
C ALA A 39 22.47 32.44 43.02
N PRO A 40 23.35 31.89 43.88
CA PRO A 40 24.40 32.75 44.43
C PRO A 40 25.77 32.08 44.67
N VAL A 41 26.81 32.88 44.51
CA VAL A 41 28.14 32.86 45.19
C VAL A 41 28.13 34.11 46.12
N PRO A 42 29.17 34.49 46.90
CA PRO A 42 30.34 33.82 47.49
C PRO A 42 30.52 34.15 48.99
N GLN A 43 31.41 33.48 49.76
CA GLN A 43 32.07 34.10 50.93
C GLN A 43 33.47 33.54 51.23
N VAL A 44 34.38 34.47 51.52
CA VAL A 44 35.74 34.34 52.08
C VAL A 44 35.66 34.64 53.59
N PRO A 45 36.44 33.94 54.43
CA PRO A 45 37.31 34.63 55.41
C PRO A 45 38.64 33.86 55.58
N GLU A 46 39.73 34.30 56.21
CA GLU A 46 40.25 35.54 56.79
C GLU A 46 41.67 35.16 57.30
N VAL A 47 42.56 36.15 57.41
CA VAL A 47 43.99 35.99 57.76
C VAL A 47 44.18 35.89 59.28
N PRO A 48 45.22 35.17 59.78
CA PRO A 48 46.05 35.82 60.81
C PRO A 48 47.57 35.65 60.64
N GLN A 49 48.21 36.81 60.61
CA GLN A 49 49.43 37.29 61.27
C GLN A 49 50.60 36.34 61.65
N THR A 50 51.78 36.88 61.31
CA THR A 50 53.18 36.52 61.57
C THR A 50 53.53 36.34 63.05
N PRO A 51 54.60 35.57 63.36
CA PRO A 51 55.78 36.23 63.94
C PRO A 51 57.12 35.88 63.27
N GLU A 52 57.99 36.86 63.40
CA GLU A 52 59.35 37.06 62.89
C GLU A 52 60.41 36.15 63.54
N ALA A 53 61.36 35.64 62.76
CA ALA A 53 62.70 35.22 63.22
C ALA A 53 63.73 35.21 62.07
N VAL A 54 64.91 35.78 62.37
CA VAL A 54 66.05 36.18 61.51
C VAL A 54 67.04 34.99 61.25
N PRO A 55 67.91 35.02 60.20
CA PRO A 55 68.52 33.86 59.52
C PRO A 55 69.96 33.52 60.00
N PRO A 56 70.62 32.41 59.55
CA PRO A 56 71.42 32.36 58.30
C PRO A 56 71.40 30.95 57.63
N ALA A 57 71.78 30.63 56.38
CA ALA A 57 73.00 30.79 55.57
C ALA A 57 72.79 29.95 54.28
N PRO A 58 73.56 30.12 53.17
CA PRO A 58 73.20 29.61 51.85
C PRO A 58 73.64 28.15 51.64
N GLN A 59 72.74 27.29 51.19
CA GLN A 59 73.11 25.99 50.64
C GLN A 59 72.43 25.75 49.28
N SER A 60 73.26 25.85 48.25
CA SER A 60 73.25 25.14 46.98
C SER A 60 71.91 24.98 46.24
N LEU A 61 71.86 25.57 45.04
CA LEU A 61 70.96 25.18 43.95
C LEU A 61 71.14 23.68 43.63
N GLN A 62 70.35 22.82 44.27
CA GLN A 62 70.07 21.50 43.74
C GLN A 62 68.98 21.66 42.69
N ALA A 63 69.35 21.35 41.44
CA ALA A 63 68.42 21.24 40.34
C ALA A 63 67.26 20.32 40.74
N LEU A 64 66.03 20.87 40.74
CA LEU A 64 64.81 20.10 40.80
C LEU A 64 64.84 19.08 39.66
N GLN A 65 65.11 17.82 39.98
CA GLN A 65 64.81 16.74 39.05
C GLN A 65 63.31 16.77 38.82
N ALA A 66 62.89 17.14 37.60
CA ALA A 66 61.50 17.08 37.20
C ALA A 66 60.96 15.68 37.54
N PRO A 67 59.84 15.57 38.31
CA PRO A 67 59.32 14.29 38.69
C PRO A 67 58.96 13.52 37.41
N ARG A 68 59.65 12.39 37.18
CA ARG A 68 59.28 11.49 36.08
C ARG A 68 57.80 11.16 36.24
N PRO A 69 56.97 11.32 35.18
CA PRO A 69 55.54 11.11 35.30
C PRO A 69 55.31 9.70 35.85
N PRO A 70 54.54 9.55 36.94
CA PRO A 70 54.37 8.27 37.59
C PRO A 70 53.79 7.30 36.56
N ARG A 71 54.55 6.25 36.21
CA ARG A 71 54.18 5.23 35.22
C ARG A 71 52.78 4.62 35.46
N ARG A 72 52.25 4.78 36.68
CA ARG A 72 50.89 4.42 37.08
C ARG A 72 49.80 5.30 36.43
N VAL A 73 50.03 6.60 36.25
CA VAL A 73 49.08 7.54 35.63
C VAL A 73 48.97 7.28 34.13
N LEU A 74 50.09 7.06 33.43
CA LEU A 74 50.08 6.69 32.01
C LEU A 74 49.33 5.37 31.74
N ARG A 75 49.46 4.37 32.62
CA ARG A 75 48.69 3.13 32.54
C ARG A 75 47.20 3.35 32.81
N ALA A 76 46.84 4.25 33.73
CA ALA A 76 45.45 4.60 33.98
C ALA A 76 44.83 5.28 32.75
N VAL A 77 45.51 6.27 32.16
CA VAL A 77 45.06 6.95 30.93
C VAL A 77 44.90 5.97 29.78
N ALA A 78 45.85 5.05 29.57
CA ALA A 78 45.75 4.03 28.52
C ALA A 78 44.56 3.08 28.73
N ARG A 79 44.27 2.69 29.98
CA ARG A 79 43.11 1.83 30.30
C ARG A 79 41.79 2.56 30.07
N TRP A 80 41.71 3.83 30.43
CA TRP A 80 40.53 4.65 30.15
C TRP A 80 40.34 4.90 28.66
N ALA A 81 41.41 5.17 27.91
CA ALA A 81 41.34 5.31 26.46
C ALA A 81 40.86 4.01 25.80
N ALA A 82 41.39 2.85 26.22
CA ALA A 82 40.93 1.55 25.74
C ALA A 82 39.45 1.31 26.06
N ALA A 83 38.99 1.64 27.27
CA ALA A 83 37.59 1.53 27.64
C ALA A 83 36.70 2.41 26.74
N VAL A 84 37.07 3.68 26.53
CA VAL A 84 36.33 4.60 25.66
C VAL A 84 36.22 4.05 24.23
N VAL A 85 37.33 3.54 23.67
CA VAL A 85 37.31 2.95 22.31
C VAL A 85 36.39 1.73 22.25
N VAL A 86 36.42 0.86 23.25
CA VAL A 86 35.55 -0.32 23.30
C VAL A 86 34.08 0.08 23.41
N PHE A 87 33.74 1.00 24.32
CA PHE A 87 32.36 1.46 24.49
C PHE A 87 31.85 2.24 23.28
N ALA A 88 32.68 3.09 22.67
CA ALA A 88 32.33 3.79 21.45
C ALA A 88 32.12 2.81 20.28
N GLY A 89 33.01 1.84 20.11
CA GLY A 89 32.89 0.83 19.06
C GLY A 89 31.66 -0.06 19.21
N LEU A 90 31.42 -0.59 20.42
CA LEU A 90 30.22 -1.38 20.72
C LEU A 90 28.94 -0.55 20.59
N GLY A 91 28.92 0.65 21.16
CA GLY A 91 27.76 1.54 21.12
C GLY A 91 27.39 1.93 19.69
N SER A 92 28.37 2.35 18.88
CA SER A 92 28.15 2.65 17.48
C SER A 92 27.76 1.41 16.68
N GLY A 93 28.38 0.26 16.93
CA GLY A 93 28.04 -1.00 16.25
C GLY A 93 26.59 -1.44 16.50
N VAL A 94 26.12 -1.38 17.75
CA VAL A 94 24.73 -1.68 18.09
C VAL A 94 23.78 -0.64 17.51
N ALA A 95 24.13 0.65 17.59
CA ALA A 95 23.31 1.72 17.03
C ALA A 95 23.14 1.57 15.51
N PHE A 96 24.21 1.31 14.77
CA PHE A 96 24.15 1.04 13.32
C PHE A 96 23.42 -0.25 13.00
N GLY A 97 23.61 -1.30 13.82
CA GLY A 97 22.90 -2.56 13.67
C GLY A 97 21.40 -2.36 13.76
N ILE A 98 20.90 -1.65 14.76
CA ILE A 98 19.47 -1.43 14.95
C ILE A 98 18.92 -0.39 13.95
N SER A 99 19.65 0.69 13.68
CA SER A 99 19.17 1.74 12.78
C SER A 99 19.18 1.34 11.29
N GLY A 100 19.97 0.33 10.94
CA GLY A 100 20.00 -0.23 9.59
C GLY A 100 18.95 -1.31 9.32
N MET A 101 18.27 -1.81 10.36
CA MET A 101 17.23 -2.82 10.22
C MET A 101 15.90 -2.18 9.80
N GLU A 102 15.14 -2.89 8.96
CA GLU A 102 13.75 -2.53 8.72
C GLU A 102 12.94 -2.77 10.00
N ARG A 103 11.87 -1.98 10.21
CA ARG A 103 11.03 -2.04 11.42
C ARG A 103 10.58 -3.47 11.77
N GLY A 104 10.33 -4.29 10.74
CA GLY A 104 9.88 -5.67 10.89
C GLY A 104 10.97 -6.65 11.35
N ASP A 105 12.25 -6.31 11.16
CA ASP A 105 13.35 -7.21 11.51
C ASP A 105 13.87 -6.97 12.93
N VAL A 106 13.52 -5.82 13.54
CA VAL A 106 13.96 -5.49 14.89
C VAL A 106 13.35 -6.47 15.90
N PRO A 107 14.17 -7.19 16.70
CA PRO A 107 13.68 -8.16 17.66
C PRO A 107 12.65 -7.54 18.62
N GLY A 108 11.48 -8.15 18.72
CA GLY A 108 10.38 -7.67 19.57
C GLY A 108 9.53 -6.55 18.97
N LEU A 109 9.84 -6.06 17.76
CA LEU A 109 9.03 -5.11 16.99
C LEU A 109 8.54 -5.68 15.65
N ALA A 110 8.88 -6.94 15.36
CA ALA A 110 8.36 -7.67 14.20
C ALA A 110 6.83 -7.67 14.21
N THR A 111 6.24 -7.15 13.14
CA THR A 111 4.80 -7.22 12.92
C THR A 111 4.46 -8.67 12.55
N GLN A 112 3.39 -9.22 13.10
CA GLN A 112 2.92 -10.54 12.67
C GLN A 112 2.58 -10.50 11.18
N ASP A 113 2.93 -11.58 10.48
CA ASP A 113 2.56 -11.75 9.08
C ASP A 113 1.03 -11.73 8.97
N ASP A 114 0.49 -10.77 8.22
CA ASP A 114 -0.94 -10.61 7.99
C ASP A 114 -1.42 -11.35 6.73
N GLY A 115 -0.54 -12.15 6.12
CA GLY A 115 -0.85 -13.00 4.97
C GLY A 115 -0.73 -12.28 3.62
N ARG A 116 -0.21 -11.04 3.59
CA ARG A 116 0.09 -10.34 2.34
C ARG A 116 1.21 -11.04 1.58
N TRP A 117 1.11 -11.00 0.26
CA TRP A 117 2.14 -11.53 -0.63
C TRP A 117 3.15 -10.45 -1.01
N THR A 118 4.38 -10.86 -1.24
CA THR A 118 5.43 -9.98 -1.72
C THR A 118 5.34 -9.86 -3.25
N TYR A 119 4.81 -8.74 -3.74
CA TYR A 119 4.82 -8.44 -5.17
C TYR A 119 6.13 -7.74 -5.59
N PRO A 120 6.59 -7.95 -6.84
CA PRO A 120 7.63 -7.11 -7.42
C PRO A 120 7.23 -5.63 -7.38
N ARG A 121 8.22 -4.73 -7.36
CA ARG A 121 7.95 -3.28 -7.44
C ARG A 121 7.18 -2.97 -8.72
N LEU A 122 6.01 -2.36 -8.57
CA LEU A 122 5.16 -1.95 -9.68
C LEU A 122 5.65 -0.63 -10.27
N SER A 123 5.50 -0.52 -11.59
CA SER A 123 5.74 0.71 -12.34
C SER A 123 4.79 0.73 -13.53
N LEU A 124 4.18 1.89 -13.80
CA LEU A 124 3.37 2.07 -14.99
C LEU A 124 4.24 1.91 -16.25
N PRO A 125 3.75 1.22 -17.29
CA PRO A 125 4.48 1.06 -18.53
C PRO A 125 4.68 2.38 -19.28
N ALA A 126 5.71 2.43 -20.11
CA ALA A 126 5.90 3.55 -21.03
C ALA A 126 4.76 3.59 -22.06
N LEU A 127 4.28 4.80 -22.35
CA LEU A 127 3.25 5.01 -23.35
C LEU A 127 3.84 5.16 -24.75
N PRO A 128 3.06 4.83 -25.81
CA PRO A 128 3.41 5.22 -27.17
C PRO A 128 3.64 6.73 -27.28
N ALA A 129 4.52 7.15 -28.17
CA ALA A 129 4.87 8.56 -28.35
C ALA A 129 3.62 9.38 -28.72
N GLY A 130 3.38 10.46 -27.96
CA GLY A 130 2.22 11.34 -28.17
C GLY A 130 0.90 10.81 -27.59
N SER A 131 0.89 9.62 -27.00
CA SER A 131 -0.30 9.11 -26.32
C SER A 131 -0.40 9.65 -24.88
N PRO A 132 -1.54 10.24 -24.50
CA PRO A 132 -1.77 10.69 -23.13
C PRO A 132 -2.02 9.50 -22.20
N ARG A 133 -1.92 9.72 -20.88
CA ARG A 133 -2.36 8.74 -19.87
C ARG A 133 -3.90 8.72 -19.81
N PRO A 134 -4.53 7.60 -19.41
CA PRO A 134 -5.93 7.63 -19.02
C PRO A 134 -6.13 8.62 -17.86
N PHE A 135 -7.35 9.16 -17.72
CA PHE A 135 -7.75 10.07 -16.63
C PHE A 135 -6.96 11.39 -16.55
N THR A 136 -6.44 11.86 -17.70
CA THR A 136 -5.85 13.19 -17.82
C THR A 136 -6.67 14.05 -18.77
N ASP A 137 -6.59 15.37 -18.66
CA ASP A 137 -7.32 16.30 -19.55
C ASP A 137 -7.00 16.08 -21.04
N ALA A 138 -5.82 15.53 -21.35
CA ALA A 138 -5.43 15.20 -22.72
C ALA A 138 -6.09 13.91 -23.25
N ASN A 139 -6.81 13.17 -22.41
CA ASN A 139 -7.48 11.90 -22.70
C ASN A 139 -8.90 11.87 -22.10
N GLU A 140 -9.78 12.71 -22.59
CA GLU A 140 -11.19 12.76 -22.16
C GLU A 140 -11.93 11.43 -22.36
N ALA A 141 -11.42 10.56 -23.25
CA ALA A 141 -11.99 9.25 -23.52
C ALA A 141 -11.46 8.15 -22.58
N GLU A 142 -10.53 8.47 -21.66
CA GLU A 142 -9.99 7.56 -20.65
C GLU A 142 -9.41 6.26 -21.23
N ILE A 143 -8.88 6.34 -22.44
CA ILE A 143 -8.37 5.16 -23.17
C ILE A 143 -7.01 4.75 -22.64
N HIS A 144 -6.85 3.47 -22.33
CA HIS A 144 -5.56 2.88 -22.00
C HIS A 144 -4.72 2.69 -23.27
N HIS A 145 -3.81 3.63 -23.53
CA HIS A 145 -2.86 3.55 -24.65
C HIS A 145 -1.65 2.64 -24.38
N ALA A 146 -1.43 2.24 -23.13
CA ALA A 146 -0.41 1.28 -22.78
C ALA A 146 -0.72 -0.12 -23.36
N ASP A 147 0.32 -0.94 -23.56
CA ASP A 147 0.12 -2.35 -23.86
C ASP A 147 -0.59 -3.03 -22.68
N LEU A 148 -1.79 -3.56 -22.91
CA LEU A 148 -2.62 -4.19 -21.88
C LEU A 148 -1.88 -5.29 -21.09
N ARG A 149 -0.94 -6.00 -21.74
CA ARG A 149 -0.16 -7.06 -21.08
C ARG A 149 0.79 -6.50 -20.03
N ALA A 150 1.23 -5.25 -20.19
CA ALA A 150 2.09 -4.57 -19.23
C ALA A 150 1.31 -3.96 -18.05
N LEU A 151 -0.03 -3.94 -18.13
CA LEU A 151 -0.92 -3.56 -17.04
C LEU A 151 -1.39 -4.77 -16.21
N LEU A 152 -0.99 -5.99 -16.57
CA LEU A 152 -1.25 -7.17 -15.75
C LEU A 152 -0.33 -7.20 -14.54
N LEU A 153 -0.93 -7.35 -13.36
CA LEU A 153 -0.20 -7.55 -12.12
C LEU A 153 0.80 -8.71 -12.25
N PRO A 154 2.09 -8.52 -11.93
CA PRO A 154 3.06 -9.62 -11.94
C PRO A 154 2.72 -10.63 -10.85
N ALA A 155 3.16 -11.88 -11.04
CA ALA A 155 3.00 -12.89 -10.00
C ALA A 155 3.86 -12.53 -8.77
N PRO A 156 3.36 -12.76 -7.55
CA PRO A 156 4.12 -12.51 -6.33
C PRO A 156 5.31 -13.47 -6.20
N ALA A 157 6.27 -13.09 -5.37
CA ALA A 157 7.46 -13.89 -5.09
C ALA A 157 7.08 -15.28 -4.54
N GLY A 158 7.74 -16.32 -5.04
CA GLY A 158 7.48 -17.70 -4.67
C GLY A 158 6.27 -18.35 -5.35
N ALA A 159 5.49 -17.60 -6.14
CA ALA A 159 4.38 -18.17 -6.89
C ALA A 159 4.85 -18.99 -8.09
N THR A 160 4.11 -20.05 -8.41
CA THR A 160 4.25 -20.79 -9.66
C THR A 160 3.30 -20.20 -10.69
N VAL A 161 3.82 -19.65 -11.79
CA VAL A 161 3.00 -19.07 -12.87
C VAL A 161 2.20 -20.16 -13.59
N ASP A 162 0.92 -19.90 -13.87
CA ASP A 162 0.08 -20.78 -14.68
C ASP A 162 0.57 -20.76 -16.13
N LYS A 163 0.93 -21.94 -16.64
CA LYS A 163 1.39 -22.14 -18.02
C LYS A 163 0.34 -21.73 -19.06
N LYS A 164 -0.95 -21.81 -18.72
CA LYS A 164 -2.05 -21.42 -19.61
C LYS A 164 -2.31 -19.91 -19.60
N LEU A 165 -1.85 -19.22 -18.57
CA LEU A 165 -2.04 -17.78 -18.37
C LEU A 165 -0.70 -17.13 -17.96
N PRO A 166 0.30 -17.10 -18.86
CA PRO A 166 1.65 -16.65 -18.50
C PRO A 166 1.79 -15.12 -18.35
N GLY A 167 0.71 -14.34 -18.52
CA GLY A 167 0.75 -12.88 -18.50
C GLY A 167 0.83 -12.24 -19.88
N GLY A 168 0.05 -12.76 -20.83
CA GLY A 168 0.05 -12.32 -22.22
C GLY A 168 -1.36 -12.31 -22.83
N TRP A 169 -1.42 -12.20 -24.16
CA TRP A 169 -2.68 -12.27 -24.88
C TRP A 169 -3.35 -13.64 -24.70
N THR A 170 -4.67 -13.60 -24.52
CA THR A 170 -5.51 -14.79 -24.45
C THR A 170 -6.77 -14.59 -25.29
N GLY A 171 -7.49 -15.68 -25.55
CA GLY A 171 -8.74 -15.63 -26.30
C GLY A 171 -9.95 -15.34 -25.40
N VAL A 172 -11.00 -14.78 -26.00
CA VAL A 172 -12.31 -14.61 -25.34
C VAL A 172 -12.81 -15.92 -24.74
N ASP A 173 -12.66 -17.05 -25.44
CA ASP A 173 -13.11 -18.35 -24.94
C ASP A 173 -12.38 -18.80 -23.66
N ARG A 174 -11.13 -18.35 -23.44
CA ARG A 174 -10.40 -18.65 -22.20
C ARG A 174 -10.94 -17.85 -21.01
N TYR A 175 -11.30 -16.59 -21.24
CA TYR A 175 -12.00 -15.74 -20.26
C TYR A 175 -13.37 -16.32 -19.92
N LEU A 176 -14.17 -16.65 -20.95
CA LEU A 176 -15.50 -17.23 -20.78
C LEU A 176 -15.47 -18.59 -20.05
N ALA A 177 -14.34 -19.30 -20.05
CA ALA A 177 -14.19 -20.54 -19.30
C ALA A 177 -14.28 -20.35 -17.78
N GLU A 178 -14.10 -19.12 -17.26
CA GLU A 178 -14.32 -18.81 -15.84
C GLU A 178 -15.82 -18.80 -15.48
N TYR A 179 -16.69 -18.53 -16.44
CA TYR A 179 -18.14 -18.43 -16.23
C TYR A 179 -18.84 -19.77 -16.33
N ALA A 180 -20.02 -19.85 -15.68
CA ALA A 180 -20.89 -21.01 -15.76
C ALA A 180 -21.19 -21.36 -17.24
N PRO A 181 -21.15 -22.65 -17.64
CA PRO A 181 -21.29 -23.04 -19.04
C PRO A 181 -22.53 -22.48 -19.77
N VAL A 182 -23.63 -22.31 -19.04
CA VAL A 182 -24.90 -21.81 -19.58
C VAL A 182 -24.84 -20.34 -20.00
N GLU A 183 -23.97 -19.55 -19.35
CA GLU A 183 -23.85 -18.10 -19.55
C GLU A 183 -22.90 -17.74 -20.70
N ARG A 184 -22.00 -18.65 -21.06
CA ARG A 184 -20.88 -18.37 -21.98
C ARG A 184 -21.35 -17.92 -23.36
N ALA A 185 -22.47 -18.46 -23.85
CA ALA A 185 -22.98 -18.11 -25.17
C ALA A 185 -23.50 -16.66 -25.22
N ALA A 186 -24.24 -16.24 -24.18
CA ALA A 186 -24.75 -14.87 -24.05
C ALA A 186 -23.59 -13.88 -23.89
N LEU A 187 -22.66 -14.16 -22.97
CA LEU A 187 -21.48 -13.34 -22.76
C LEU A 187 -20.60 -13.22 -24.02
N LYS A 188 -20.48 -14.29 -24.81
CA LYS A 188 -19.74 -14.26 -26.07
C LYS A 188 -20.39 -13.32 -27.10
N ALA A 189 -21.72 -13.32 -27.17
CA ALA A 189 -22.46 -12.40 -28.02
C ALA A 189 -22.28 -10.95 -27.54
N ALA A 190 -22.42 -10.71 -26.24
CA ALA A 190 -22.22 -9.40 -25.62
C ALA A 190 -20.82 -8.83 -25.91
N LEU A 191 -19.76 -9.62 -25.67
CA LEU A 191 -18.38 -9.20 -25.95
C LEU A 191 -18.14 -8.83 -27.41
N ARG A 192 -18.82 -9.51 -28.35
CA ARG A 192 -18.77 -9.15 -29.77
C ARG A 192 -19.51 -7.84 -30.03
N ASP A 193 -20.69 -7.68 -29.45
CA ASP A 193 -21.58 -6.54 -29.69
C ASP A 193 -21.02 -5.24 -29.07
N TYR A 194 -20.30 -5.33 -27.95
CA TYR A 194 -19.53 -4.22 -27.34
C TYR A 194 -18.09 -4.09 -27.87
N VAL A 195 -17.72 -4.90 -28.87
CA VAL A 195 -16.45 -4.77 -29.59
C VAL A 195 -15.23 -4.85 -28.65
N VAL A 196 -15.11 -5.94 -27.89
CA VAL A 196 -13.88 -6.23 -27.12
C VAL A 196 -12.70 -6.31 -28.10
N ARG A 197 -11.66 -5.52 -27.85
CA ARG A 197 -10.48 -5.43 -28.72
C ARG A 197 -9.45 -6.47 -28.35
N HIS A 198 -9.15 -6.56 -27.06
CA HIS A 198 -8.11 -7.43 -26.56
C HIS A 198 -8.48 -8.04 -25.22
N VAL A 199 -7.97 -9.26 -25.00
CA VAL A 199 -8.01 -9.92 -23.69
C VAL A 199 -6.59 -10.32 -23.33
N ALA A 200 -6.10 -9.85 -22.18
CA ALA A 200 -4.82 -10.26 -21.61
C ALA A 200 -5.07 -10.93 -20.27
N ALA A 201 -4.27 -11.94 -19.92
CA ALA A 201 -4.46 -12.63 -18.65
C ALA A 201 -3.16 -13.20 -18.06
N ARG A 202 -3.12 -13.21 -16.73
CA ARG A 202 -2.09 -13.87 -15.93
C ARG A 202 -2.72 -14.73 -14.85
N GLY A 203 -2.16 -15.91 -14.61
CA GLY A 203 -2.51 -16.76 -13.48
C GLY A 203 -1.27 -17.23 -12.73
N TRP A 204 -1.44 -17.53 -11.45
CA TRP A 204 -0.39 -18.11 -10.62
C TRP A 204 -0.99 -18.90 -9.46
N THR A 205 -0.17 -19.77 -8.87
CA THR A 205 -0.51 -20.51 -7.66
C THR A 205 0.56 -20.29 -6.60
N MET A 206 0.14 -19.86 -5.41
CA MET A 206 1.01 -19.70 -4.26
C MET A 206 1.36 -21.05 -3.61
N PRO A 207 2.46 -21.14 -2.85
CA PRO A 207 2.84 -22.38 -2.15
C PRO A 207 1.77 -22.91 -1.19
N ASP A 208 0.88 -22.05 -0.70
CA ASP A 208 -0.24 -22.41 0.17
C ASP A 208 -1.44 -23.01 -0.61
N GLY A 209 -1.31 -23.19 -1.92
CA GLY A 209 -2.34 -23.75 -2.80
C GLY A 209 -3.35 -22.74 -3.32
N THR A 210 -3.22 -21.46 -2.98
CA THR A 210 -4.10 -20.41 -3.50
C THR A 210 -3.82 -20.16 -4.97
N SER A 211 -4.82 -20.35 -5.82
CA SER A 211 -4.74 -20.07 -7.25
C SER A 211 -5.40 -18.73 -7.58
N THR A 212 -4.67 -17.83 -8.21
CA THR A 212 -5.16 -16.51 -8.64
C THR A 212 -5.12 -16.39 -10.16
N ARG A 213 -6.14 -15.76 -10.74
CA ARG A 213 -6.25 -15.44 -12.16
C ARG A 213 -6.71 -14.00 -12.31
N VAL A 214 -6.05 -13.25 -13.17
CA VAL A 214 -6.40 -11.88 -13.54
C VAL A 214 -6.62 -11.85 -15.05
N TYR A 215 -7.77 -11.33 -15.45
CA TYR A 215 -8.13 -11.06 -16.84
C TYR A 215 -8.35 -9.57 -17.00
N LEU A 216 -7.80 -9.00 -18.07
CA LEU A 216 -8.07 -7.63 -18.50
C LEU A 216 -8.73 -7.69 -19.88
N LEU A 217 -9.86 -7.01 -20.00
CA LEU A 217 -10.64 -6.89 -21.23
C LEU A 217 -10.63 -5.42 -21.62
N GLN A 218 -10.02 -5.12 -22.77
CA GLN A 218 -10.01 -3.77 -23.31
C GLN A 218 -11.08 -3.63 -24.39
N PHE A 219 -11.93 -2.63 -24.24
CA PHE A 219 -13.01 -2.30 -25.16
C PHE A 219 -12.61 -1.16 -26.10
N GLN A 220 -13.45 -0.88 -27.10
CA GLN A 220 -13.21 0.26 -27.98
C GLN A 220 -13.45 1.63 -27.31
N SER A 221 -14.24 1.66 -26.23
CA SER A 221 -14.57 2.89 -25.52
C SER A 221 -14.93 2.59 -24.06
N THR A 222 -14.81 3.60 -23.21
CA THR A 222 -15.32 3.57 -21.84
C THR A 222 -16.80 3.22 -21.79
N ALA A 223 -17.62 3.76 -22.71
CA ALA A 223 -19.04 3.48 -22.75
C ALA A 223 -19.35 1.98 -22.94
N TYR A 224 -18.59 1.29 -23.78
CA TYR A 224 -18.75 -0.16 -23.97
C TYR A 224 -18.25 -0.98 -22.79
N ALA A 225 -17.16 -0.57 -22.14
CA ALA A 225 -16.67 -1.21 -20.93
C ALA A 225 -17.71 -1.10 -19.78
N VAL A 226 -18.26 0.10 -19.60
CA VAL A 226 -19.34 0.38 -18.63
C VAL A 226 -20.56 -0.48 -18.94
N GLU A 227 -21.07 -0.43 -20.16
CA GLU A 227 -22.31 -1.15 -20.52
C GLU A 227 -22.14 -2.66 -20.34
N PHE A 228 -21.02 -3.23 -20.80
CA PHE A 228 -20.73 -4.65 -20.60
C PHE A 228 -20.66 -5.02 -19.11
N GLN A 229 -20.00 -4.20 -18.29
CA GLN A 229 -19.95 -4.43 -16.85
C GLN A 229 -21.36 -4.44 -16.27
N TYR A 230 -22.13 -3.38 -16.45
CA TYR A 230 -23.43 -3.22 -15.78
C TYR A 230 -24.54 -4.14 -16.31
N SER A 231 -24.57 -4.43 -17.60
CA SER A 231 -25.67 -5.14 -18.25
C SER A 231 -25.44 -6.64 -18.42
N ASP A 232 -24.19 -7.08 -18.54
CA ASP A 232 -23.88 -8.47 -18.90
C ASP A 232 -23.05 -9.22 -17.84
N ILE A 233 -22.27 -8.50 -17.02
CA ILE A 233 -21.60 -9.08 -15.87
C ILE A 233 -22.44 -8.88 -14.63
N GLY A 234 -22.60 -7.66 -14.16
CA GLY A 234 -23.12 -7.36 -12.84
C GLY A 234 -22.73 -5.96 -12.42
N ASN A 235 -23.46 -5.40 -11.46
CA ASN A 235 -23.25 -4.03 -11.02
C ASN A 235 -22.63 -3.97 -9.63
N VAL A 236 -22.46 -2.74 -9.13
CA VAL A 236 -21.90 -2.46 -7.81
C VAL A 236 -22.51 -3.28 -6.65
N LEU A 237 -23.75 -3.76 -6.80
CA LEU A 237 -24.49 -4.49 -5.76
C LEU A 237 -24.42 -6.02 -5.92
N THR A 238 -24.02 -6.54 -7.09
CA THR A 238 -24.02 -7.98 -7.36
C THR A 238 -22.93 -8.36 -8.35
N ALA A 239 -22.29 -9.50 -8.12
CA ALA A 239 -21.35 -10.07 -9.07
C ALA A 239 -22.04 -10.56 -10.37
N GLY A 240 -23.39 -10.61 -10.34
CA GLY A 240 -24.29 -10.91 -11.45
C GLY A 240 -24.05 -12.30 -12.03
N THR A 241 -23.45 -12.37 -13.21
CA THR A 241 -23.26 -13.58 -14.01
C THR A 241 -22.31 -14.55 -13.29
N PRO A 242 -22.80 -15.76 -12.94
CA PRO A 242 -22.08 -16.67 -12.04
C PRO A 242 -20.82 -17.27 -12.67
N LEU A 243 -19.79 -17.44 -11.84
CA LEU A 243 -18.59 -18.19 -12.21
C LEU A 243 -18.86 -19.69 -12.13
N ALA A 244 -18.16 -20.48 -12.94
CA ALA A 244 -18.25 -21.93 -12.94
C ALA A 244 -17.83 -22.55 -11.59
N ALA A 245 -16.84 -21.92 -10.93
CA ALA A 245 -16.32 -22.38 -9.65
C ALA A 245 -17.10 -21.85 -8.44
N ALA A 246 -17.93 -20.81 -8.62
CA ALA A 246 -18.76 -20.22 -7.57
C ALA A 246 -20.11 -19.77 -8.15
N PRO A 247 -21.12 -20.67 -8.13
CA PRO A 247 -22.45 -20.39 -8.66
C PRO A 247 -23.19 -19.28 -7.91
N THR A 248 -22.79 -19.00 -6.67
CA THR A 248 -23.36 -17.96 -5.81
C THR A 248 -22.25 -17.17 -5.16
N THR A 249 -22.44 -15.85 -5.07
CA THR A 249 -21.49 -14.92 -4.45
C THR A 249 -22.24 -13.80 -3.75
N GLU A 250 -21.67 -13.30 -2.68
CA GLU A 250 -22.16 -12.15 -1.92
C GLU A 250 -21.09 -11.06 -1.90
N LEU A 251 -21.48 -9.83 -1.58
CA LEU A 251 -20.51 -8.74 -1.39
C LEU A 251 -19.53 -9.10 -0.27
N ASP A 252 -18.26 -8.81 -0.50
CA ASP A 252 -17.24 -8.96 0.52
C ASP A 252 -17.31 -7.76 1.46
N GLU A 253 -17.98 -7.92 2.61
CA GLU A 253 -18.17 -6.84 3.60
C GLU A 253 -16.86 -6.26 4.15
N GLY A 254 -15.75 -6.99 4.00
CA GLY A 254 -14.42 -6.50 4.38
C GLY A 254 -13.77 -5.56 3.36
N TRP A 255 -14.38 -5.31 2.20
CA TRP A 255 -13.89 -4.39 1.17
C TRP A 255 -14.55 -3.01 1.34
N ALA A 256 -13.79 -2.02 1.79
CA ALA A 256 -14.30 -0.69 2.10
C ALA A 256 -14.09 0.32 0.95
N GLU A 257 -14.81 1.44 0.99
CA GLU A 257 -14.59 2.55 0.04
C GLU A 257 -13.19 3.16 0.16
N GLU A 258 -12.60 3.09 1.35
CA GLU A 258 -11.22 3.55 1.64
C GLU A 258 -10.16 2.73 0.88
N ASP A 259 -10.50 1.52 0.43
CA ASP A 259 -9.61 0.65 -0.36
C ASP A 259 -9.69 0.94 -1.87
N LEU A 260 -10.55 1.86 -2.30
CA LEU A 260 -10.71 2.21 -3.71
C LEU A 260 -9.50 3.02 -4.21
N VAL A 261 -8.98 2.59 -5.34
CA VAL A 261 -7.96 3.33 -6.08
C VAL A 261 -8.66 4.40 -6.91
N GLN A 262 -8.09 5.61 -6.92
CA GLN A 262 -8.59 6.72 -7.70
C GLN A 262 -8.80 6.31 -9.16
N ASP A 263 -9.82 6.87 -9.81
CA ASP A 263 -10.13 6.65 -11.23
C ASP A 263 -10.51 5.19 -11.58
N THR A 264 -10.79 4.37 -10.57
CA THR A 264 -11.30 3.00 -10.73
C THR A 264 -12.61 2.79 -9.96
N THR A 265 -13.44 1.88 -10.46
CA THR A 265 -14.55 1.29 -9.71
C THR A 265 -14.24 -0.17 -9.45
N ALA A 266 -13.99 -0.54 -8.20
CA ALA A 266 -13.67 -1.91 -7.80
C ALA A 266 -14.73 -2.48 -6.83
N ARG A 267 -15.14 -3.72 -7.04
CA ARG A 267 -16.02 -4.46 -6.13
C ARG A 267 -15.56 -5.88 -5.93
N ALA A 268 -15.54 -6.30 -4.67
CA ALA A 268 -15.13 -7.61 -4.21
C ALA A 268 -16.35 -8.43 -3.78
N TYR A 269 -16.29 -9.72 -4.08
CA TYR A 269 -17.31 -10.71 -3.77
C TYR A 269 -16.68 -11.99 -3.25
N VAL A 270 -17.43 -12.70 -2.42
CA VAL A 270 -17.01 -13.94 -1.79
C VAL A 270 -18.09 -15.01 -1.97
N GLU A 271 -17.68 -16.24 -2.24
CA GLU A 271 -18.57 -17.39 -2.21
C GLU A 271 -19.02 -17.65 -0.75
N PRO A 272 -20.32 -17.56 -0.45
CA PRO A 272 -20.83 -17.71 0.91
C PRO A 272 -20.71 -19.17 1.38
N LYS A 273 -20.74 -19.35 2.70
CA LYS A 273 -20.85 -20.70 3.27
C LYS A 273 -22.29 -21.22 3.16
N PRO A 274 -22.48 -22.52 2.94
CA PRO A 274 -21.45 -23.52 2.71
C PRO A 274 -20.94 -23.50 1.26
N TYR A 275 -19.62 -23.51 1.09
CA TYR A 275 -18.95 -23.79 -0.19
C TYR A 275 -18.42 -25.23 -0.22
N GLY A 276 -17.98 -25.70 -1.38
CA GLY A 276 -17.44 -27.05 -1.58
C GLY A 276 -16.05 -27.25 -0.99
N ASP A 277 -15.20 -28.02 -1.68
CA ASP A 277 -13.81 -28.24 -1.24
C ASP A 277 -12.96 -26.95 -1.29
N SER A 278 -13.32 -26.05 -2.19
CA SER A 278 -12.68 -24.75 -2.41
C SER A 278 -13.64 -23.62 -2.10
N GLN A 279 -13.09 -22.46 -1.75
CA GLN A 279 -13.83 -21.20 -1.75
C GLN A 279 -13.25 -20.28 -2.82
N VAL A 280 -14.13 -19.57 -3.52
CA VAL A 280 -13.77 -18.51 -4.46
C VAL A 280 -13.99 -17.13 -3.85
N ARG A 281 -13.05 -16.23 -4.11
CA ARG A 281 -13.25 -14.78 -4.08
C ARG A 281 -13.08 -14.23 -5.49
N GLN A 282 -13.92 -13.27 -5.86
CA GLN A 282 -13.86 -12.64 -7.17
C GLN A 282 -14.06 -11.14 -7.06
N ALA A 283 -13.48 -10.39 -7.99
CA ALA A 283 -13.68 -8.96 -8.09
C ALA A 283 -13.73 -8.50 -9.53
N TYR A 284 -14.46 -7.41 -9.74
CA TYR A 284 -14.46 -6.67 -10.98
C TYR A 284 -13.86 -5.28 -10.73
N VAL A 285 -13.03 -4.82 -11.67
CA VAL A 285 -12.52 -3.45 -11.72
C VAL A 285 -12.90 -2.85 -13.05
N LEU A 286 -13.53 -1.68 -13.03
CA LEU A 286 -13.74 -0.86 -14.21
C LEU A 286 -12.82 0.35 -14.14
N ALA A 287 -12.06 0.59 -15.19
CA ALA A 287 -11.19 1.75 -15.35
C ALA A 287 -11.18 2.15 -16.84
N GLY A 288 -11.79 3.28 -17.18
CA GLY A 288 -11.89 3.76 -18.56
C GLY A 288 -12.45 2.69 -19.51
N ASP A 289 -11.71 2.39 -20.57
CA ASP A 289 -12.03 1.36 -21.57
C ASP A 289 -11.73 -0.09 -21.14
N THR A 290 -11.31 -0.33 -19.90
CA THR A 290 -10.86 -1.65 -19.43
C THR A 290 -11.69 -2.20 -18.28
N VAL A 291 -12.10 -3.47 -18.41
CA VAL A 291 -12.70 -4.26 -17.33
C VAL A 291 -11.72 -5.36 -16.90
N ALA A 292 -11.45 -5.45 -15.60
CA ALA A 292 -10.69 -6.53 -15.00
C ALA A 292 -11.62 -7.53 -14.30
N LEU A 293 -11.34 -8.82 -14.44
CA LEU A 293 -11.85 -9.89 -13.58
C LEU A 293 -10.67 -10.48 -12.81
N ILE A 294 -10.78 -10.50 -11.48
CA ILE A 294 -9.81 -11.12 -10.58
C ILE A 294 -10.51 -12.27 -9.87
N VAL A 295 -9.94 -13.48 -9.92
CA VAL A 295 -10.48 -14.68 -9.26
C VAL A 295 -9.39 -15.31 -8.41
N GLN A 296 -9.70 -15.58 -7.15
CA GLN A 296 -8.83 -16.30 -6.23
C GLN A 296 -9.57 -17.50 -5.65
N GLU A 297 -8.99 -18.68 -5.80
CA GLU A 297 -9.58 -19.94 -5.37
C GLU A 297 -8.61 -20.66 -4.43
N LYS A 298 -9.10 -21.16 -3.31
CA LYS A 298 -8.29 -21.96 -2.37
C LYS A 298 -9.10 -23.08 -1.74
N LYS A 299 -8.50 -24.26 -1.69
CA LYS A 299 -9.04 -25.40 -0.93
C LYS A 299 -9.13 -25.05 0.56
N GLY A 300 -10.29 -25.27 1.16
CA GLY A 300 -10.51 -25.02 2.60
C GLY A 300 -10.73 -23.55 2.98
N GLY A 301 -10.88 -22.64 2.01
CA GLY A 301 -11.24 -21.24 2.25
C GLY A 301 -10.18 -20.25 1.75
N ALA A 302 -10.60 -19.21 1.03
CA ALA A 302 -9.72 -18.18 0.50
C ALA A 302 -9.63 -16.98 1.46
N ALA A 303 -8.41 -16.61 1.86
CA ALA A 303 -8.19 -15.48 2.76
C ALA A 303 -8.47 -14.13 2.06
N ALA A 304 -9.07 -13.19 2.80
CA ALA A 304 -9.44 -11.87 2.27
C ALA A 304 -8.21 -10.98 1.99
N VAL A 305 -7.26 -10.90 2.94
CA VAL A 305 -6.10 -10.00 2.87
C VAL A 305 -5.29 -10.12 1.57
N PRO A 306 -4.80 -11.32 1.15
CA PRO A 306 -4.07 -11.44 -0.11
C PRO A 306 -4.94 -11.14 -1.34
N PHE A 307 -6.23 -11.41 -1.26
CA PHE A 307 -7.18 -11.11 -2.33
C PHE A 307 -7.39 -9.59 -2.50
N HIS A 308 -7.66 -8.88 -1.40
CA HIS A 308 -7.78 -7.41 -1.39
C HIS A 308 -6.49 -6.73 -1.83
N GLN A 309 -5.33 -7.24 -1.38
CA GLN A 309 -4.05 -6.73 -1.84
C GLN A 309 -3.90 -6.88 -3.37
N THR A 310 -4.27 -8.04 -3.93
CA THR A 310 -4.23 -8.28 -5.38
C THR A 310 -5.15 -7.32 -6.12
N LEU A 311 -6.36 -7.10 -5.59
CA LEU A 311 -7.34 -6.16 -6.15
C LEU A 311 -6.79 -4.73 -6.18
N ILE A 312 -6.28 -4.22 -5.05
CA ILE A 312 -5.69 -2.87 -4.95
C ILE A 312 -4.54 -2.70 -5.93
N LEU A 313 -3.59 -3.64 -5.95
CA LEU A 313 -2.41 -3.55 -6.79
C LEU A 313 -2.74 -3.61 -8.28
N GLN A 314 -3.75 -4.42 -8.66
CA GLN A 314 -4.22 -4.45 -10.05
C GLN A 314 -4.95 -3.15 -10.42
N SER A 315 -5.76 -2.59 -9.52
CA SER A 315 -6.44 -1.30 -9.76
C SER A 315 -5.43 -0.17 -9.94
N GLN A 316 -4.34 -0.13 -9.16
CA GLN A 316 -3.24 0.86 -9.30
C GLN A 316 -2.49 0.79 -10.64
N LEU A 317 -2.55 -0.34 -11.34
CA LEU A 317 -1.98 -0.45 -12.68
C LEU A 317 -2.94 0.11 -13.75
N LEU A 318 -4.22 0.31 -13.41
CA LEU A 318 -5.23 0.81 -14.33
C LEU A 318 -5.53 2.31 -14.11
N GLY A 319 -5.68 2.76 -12.86
CA GLY A 319 -5.92 4.15 -12.46
C GLY A 319 -4.83 4.68 -11.54
#